data_AF-A0A060BW23-F1
#
_entry.id   AF-A0A060BW23-F1
#
_cell.length_a   1.000
_cell.length_b   1.000
_cell.length_c   1.000
_cell.angle_alpha   90.00
_cell.angle_beta   90.00
_cell.angle_gamma   90.00
#
_symmetry.space_group_name_H-M   'P 1'
#
loop_
_entity.id
_entity.type
_entity.pdbx_description
1 polymer ?
#
loop_
_entity_poly.entity_id
_entity_poly.type
_entity_poly.pdbx_seq_one_letter_code
_entity_poly.pdbx_strand_id
1 'polypeptide(L)'
;MDFNDAGSASLGARRAEHRSRHGVRIAADGESFQKLRGFGGCFNELGYQALTEYLDEDDRETVYRELFSPDEMNFTFNRTPVGANDFATEWYSYDEHDGDYAMEHFSVAHDDSTLVPYIRHAQRYQ
;
A
#
# COMPACT_ATOMS: atom_id res chain seq x y z
N MET A 1 -0.06 52.51 20.33
CA MET A 1 -0.56 53.36 19.25
C MET A 1 -1.58 52.53 18.50
N ASP A 2 -2.85 52.79 18.79
CA ASP A 2 -4.00 52.25 18.09
C ASP A 2 -4.09 52.83 16.68
N PHE A 3 -4.55 52.04 15.73
CA PHE A 3 -5.36 52.53 14.62
C PHE A 3 -6.50 51.53 14.40
N ASN A 4 -7.71 52.02 14.64
CA ASN A 4 -8.96 51.29 14.58
C ASN A 4 -9.60 51.41 13.18
N ASP A 5 -10.35 50.35 12.85
CA ASP A 5 -11.59 50.30 12.08
C ASP A 5 -11.64 50.52 10.55
N ALA A 6 -12.00 49.44 9.85
CA ALA A 6 -13.03 49.45 8.81
C ALA A 6 -13.50 48.01 8.54
N GLY A 7 -14.65 47.63 9.10
CA GLY A 7 -15.33 46.40 8.73
C GLY A 7 -15.83 46.40 7.28
N SER A 8 -15.89 45.21 6.65
CA SER A 8 -16.93 44.94 5.66
C SER A 8 -17.22 43.44 5.49
N ALA A 9 -18.51 43.14 5.65
CA ALA A 9 -19.31 42.08 5.04
C ALA A 9 -18.87 40.60 5.13
N SER A 10 -19.54 39.87 6.03
CA SER A 10 -19.77 38.43 5.89
C SER A 10 -20.61 38.13 4.63
N LEU A 11 -20.01 37.53 3.60
CA LEU A 11 -20.76 36.99 2.47
C LEU A 11 -21.47 35.69 2.90
N GLY A 12 -22.73 35.83 3.30
CA GLY A 12 -23.62 34.70 3.55
C GLY A 12 -23.96 33.99 2.25
N ALA A 13 -23.25 32.91 1.94
CA ALA A 13 -23.73 31.93 0.96
C ALA A 13 -24.81 31.07 1.63
N ARG A 14 -26.07 31.49 1.51
CA ARG A 14 -27.22 30.65 1.85
C ARG A 14 -27.22 29.44 0.91
N ARG A 15 -26.73 28.29 1.40
CA ARG A 15 -26.96 27.01 0.72
C ARG A 15 -28.46 26.74 0.71
N ALA A 16 -29.06 26.64 -0.47
CA ALA A 16 -30.42 26.15 -0.62
C ALA A 16 -30.44 24.69 -0.11
N GLU A 17 -31.08 24.47 1.03
CA GLU A 17 -31.28 23.15 1.60
C GLU A 17 -32.26 22.38 0.73
N HIS A 18 -31.75 21.44 -0.07
CA HIS A 18 -32.57 20.40 -0.67
C HIS A 18 -32.99 19.43 0.44
N ARG A 19 -34.12 19.72 1.11
CA ARG A 19 -34.70 18.84 2.15
C ARG A 19 -35.30 17.59 1.51
N SER A 20 -34.48 16.55 1.36
CA SER A 20 -34.97 15.17 1.36
C SER A 20 -35.68 14.93 2.70
N ARG A 21 -36.94 14.48 2.66
CA ARG A 21 -37.76 14.21 3.85
C ARG A 21 -37.27 13.02 4.70
N HIS A 22 -36.22 12.33 4.26
CA HIS A 22 -35.57 11.24 4.98
C HIS A 22 -34.05 11.31 4.80
N GLY A 23 -33.43 12.40 5.25
CA GLY A 23 -31.98 12.59 5.16
C GLY A 23 -31.25 11.87 6.30
N VAL A 24 -30.50 10.81 5.98
CA VAL A 24 -29.50 10.26 6.91
C VAL A 24 -28.31 11.20 6.95
N ARG A 25 -27.90 11.61 8.15
CA ARG A 25 -26.69 12.41 8.39
C ARG A 25 -25.66 11.53 9.10
N ILE A 26 -24.49 11.39 8.50
CA ILE A 26 -23.31 10.75 9.10
C ILE A 26 -22.37 11.88 9.54
N ALA A 27 -21.96 11.86 10.81
CA ALA A 27 -21.03 12.82 11.39
C ALA A 27 -20.01 12.08 12.25
N ALA A 28 -18.76 12.54 12.25
CA ALA A 28 -17.77 12.09 13.21
C ALA A 28 -18.12 12.62 14.61
N ASP A 29 -18.00 11.77 15.62
CA ASP A 29 -18.24 12.11 17.03
C ASP A 29 -17.00 12.68 17.73
N GLY A 30 -15.82 12.55 17.12
CA GLY A 30 -14.55 13.02 17.67
C GLY A 30 -13.87 12.02 18.61
N GLU A 31 -14.46 10.83 18.79
CA GLU A 31 -13.88 9.77 19.60
C GLU A 31 -12.73 9.09 18.85
N SER A 32 -11.70 8.67 19.60
CA SER A 32 -10.54 7.98 19.06
C SER A 32 -10.52 6.52 19.50
N PHE A 33 -10.21 5.62 18.57
CA PHE A 33 -10.16 4.17 18.82
C PHE A 33 -8.76 3.61 18.56
N GLN A 34 -8.67 2.43 17.96
CA GLN A 34 -7.39 1.77 17.67
C GLN A 34 -6.52 2.60 16.72
N LYS A 35 -5.21 2.52 16.94
CA LYS A 35 -4.23 3.04 15.99
C LYS A 35 -4.17 2.10 14.79
N LEU A 36 -4.19 2.68 13.59
CA LEU A 36 -3.94 1.95 12.36
C LEU A 36 -2.43 1.91 12.11
N ARG A 37 -1.89 0.72 11.85
CA ARG A 37 -0.46 0.53 11.61
C ARG A 37 -0.05 1.03 10.22
N GLY A 38 -0.94 0.88 9.25
CA GLY A 38 -0.71 1.26 7.86
C GLY A 38 -1.65 0.49 6.93
N PHE A 39 -1.50 0.75 5.65
CA PHE A 39 -2.20 0.06 4.58
C PHE A 39 -1.17 -0.40 3.55
N GLY A 40 -1.52 -1.42 2.77
CA GLY A 40 -0.65 -1.94 1.73
C GLY A 40 -1.23 -3.16 1.03
N GLY A 41 -0.36 -3.85 0.31
CA GLY A 41 -0.68 -5.02 -0.50
C GLY A 41 0.16 -6.25 -0.12
N CYS A 42 0.20 -7.21 -1.04
CA CYS A 42 1.01 -8.41 -0.90
C CYS A 42 2.03 -8.50 -2.04
N PHE A 43 3.31 -8.58 -1.70
CA PHE A 43 4.35 -9.00 -2.62
C PHE A 43 4.14 -10.50 -2.88
N ASN A 44 3.99 -10.88 -4.15
CA ASN A 44 3.81 -12.25 -4.63
C ASN A 44 4.43 -12.39 -6.02
N GLU A 45 4.75 -13.62 -6.43
CA GLU A 45 5.58 -13.86 -7.61
C GLU A 45 4.84 -13.57 -8.91
N LEU A 46 3.57 -13.96 -9.04
CA LEU A 46 2.78 -13.62 -10.23
C LEU A 46 2.61 -12.10 -10.39
N GLY A 47 2.48 -11.37 -9.28
CA GLY A 47 2.49 -9.91 -9.28
C GLY A 47 3.83 -9.33 -9.71
N TYR A 48 4.94 -9.92 -9.26
CA TYR A 48 6.28 -9.52 -9.70
C TYR A 48 6.52 -9.81 -11.18
N GLN A 49 6.16 -11.01 -11.63
CA GLN A 49 6.23 -11.44 -13.01
C GLN A 49 5.44 -10.49 -13.91
N ALA A 50 4.24 -10.08 -13.48
CA ALA A 50 3.44 -9.14 -14.23
C ALA A 50 4.15 -7.78 -14.44
N LEU A 51 4.88 -7.30 -13.43
CA LEU A 51 5.66 -6.07 -13.53
C LEU A 51 6.93 -6.25 -14.39
N THR A 52 7.58 -7.40 -14.33
CA THR A 52 8.88 -7.59 -14.99
C THR A 52 8.82 -8.14 -16.40
N GLU A 53 7.80 -8.91 -16.74
CA GLU A 53 7.68 -9.55 -18.06
C GLU A 53 6.74 -8.82 -19.01
N TYR A 54 5.77 -8.06 -18.50
CA TYR A 54 4.72 -7.45 -19.33
C TYR A 54 4.73 -5.93 -19.37
N LEU A 55 5.49 -5.26 -18.50
CA LEU A 55 5.67 -3.81 -18.53
C LEU A 55 7.07 -3.44 -19.00
N ASP A 56 7.17 -2.29 -19.67
CA ASP A 56 8.47 -1.65 -19.86
C ASP A 56 8.92 -0.95 -18.56
N GLU A 57 10.15 -0.43 -18.58
CA GLU A 57 10.74 0.19 -17.38
C GLU A 57 9.93 1.39 -16.89
N ASP A 58 9.47 2.25 -17.79
CA ASP A 58 8.79 3.50 -17.43
C ASP A 58 7.41 3.24 -16.82
N ASP A 59 6.66 2.29 -17.39
CA ASP A 59 5.37 1.85 -16.84
C ASP A 59 5.57 1.14 -15.49
N ARG A 60 6.62 0.32 -15.36
CA ARG A 60 6.93 -0.36 -14.10
C ARG A 60 7.30 0.64 -12.99
N GLU A 61 8.14 1.64 -13.28
CA GLU A 61 8.47 2.69 -12.31
C GLU A 61 7.23 3.51 -11.93
N THR A 62 6.31 3.73 -12.87
CA THR A 62 5.04 4.39 -12.60
C THR A 62 4.22 3.61 -11.58
N VAL A 63 4.09 2.29 -11.74
CA VAL A 63 3.37 1.45 -10.77
C VAL A 63 4.02 1.49 -9.39
N TYR A 64 5.35 1.38 -9.29
CA TYR A 64 6.03 1.49 -7.99
C TYR A 64 5.80 2.84 -7.32
N ARG A 65 5.90 3.93 -8.08
CA ARG A 65 5.65 5.28 -7.57
C ARG A 65 4.22 5.44 -7.07
N GLU A 66 3.23 5.02 -7.85
CA GLU A 66 1.82 5.15 -7.50
C GLU A 66 1.45 4.35 -6.24
N LEU A 67 1.99 3.15 -6.09
CA LEU A 67 1.71 2.30 -4.93
C LEU A 67 2.47 2.76 -3.68
N PHE A 68 3.74 3.13 -3.81
CA PHE A 68 4.65 3.27 -2.67
C PHE A 68 5.13 4.70 -2.40
N SER A 69 4.91 5.70 -3.25
CA SER A 69 5.32 7.08 -2.92
C SER A 69 4.45 7.70 -1.81
N PRO A 70 5.02 8.47 -0.87
CA PRO A 70 4.28 9.30 0.08
C PRO A 70 3.31 10.30 -0.57
N ASP A 71 3.57 10.69 -1.81
CA ASP A 71 2.73 11.63 -2.58
C ASP A 71 1.57 10.93 -3.33
N GLU A 72 1.52 9.59 -3.30
CA GLU A 72 0.52 8.77 -4.02
C GLU A 72 -0.27 7.89 -3.02
N MET A 73 -0.40 6.57 -3.25
CA MET A 73 -1.15 5.68 -2.34
C MET A 73 -0.43 5.41 -1.01
N ASN A 74 0.88 5.60 -0.96
CA ASN A 74 1.71 5.48 0.24
C ASN A 74 1.54 4.15 1.01
N PHE A 75 1.72 3.02 0.32
CA PHE A 75 1.69 1.70 0.96
C PHE A 75 2.85 1.52 1.93
N THR A 76 2.52 1.51 3.22
CA THR A 76 3.47 1.48 4.36
C THR A 76 3.46 0.17 5.13
N PHE A 77 2.48 -0.71 4.89
CA PHE A 77 2.35 -1.98 5.58
C PHE A 77 1.92 -3.11 4.64
N ASN A 78 2.90 -3.90 4.20
CA ASN A 78 2.74 -4.92 3.16
C ASN A 78 2.99 -6.34 3.71
N ARG A 79 2.50 -7.35 3.00
CA ARG A 79 2.71 -8.78 3.28
C ARG A 79 3.63 -9.41 2.23
N THR A 80 4.38 -10.44 2.62
CA THR A 80 5.05 -11.39 1.72
C THR A 80 4.73 -12.82 2.19
N PRO A 81 4.57 -13.81 1.30
CA PRO A 81 4.52 -15.21 1.71
C PRO A 81 5.88 -15.69 2.24
N VAL A 82 5.88 -16.87 2.87
CA VAL A 82 7.07 -17.62 3.29
C VAL A 82 6.98 -18.95 2.55
N GLY A 83 7.83 -19.15 1.54
CA GLY A 83 7.67 -20.22 0.54
C GLY A 83 6.52 -19.96 -0.43
N ALA A 84 6.19 -20.96 -1.25
CA ALA A 84 5.13 -20.83 -2.25
C ALA A 84 3.74 -20.60 -1.64
N ASN A 85 2.93 -19.85 -2.38
CA ASN A 85 1.47 -19.85 -2.24
C ASN A 85 0.82 -20.07 -3.61
N ASP A 86 -0.49 -19.93 -3.68
CA ASP A 86 -1.29 -19.98 -4.91
C ASP A 86 -0.95 -18.89 -5.97
N PHE A 87 -0.15 -17.88 -5.59
CA PHE A 87 0.39 -16.84 -6.48
C PHE A 87 1.90 -16.98 -6.70
N ALA A 88 2.48 -18.15 -6.42
CA ALA A 88 3.83 -18.50 -6.82
C ALA A 88 3.86 -18.97 -8.28
N THR A 89 5.00 -18.82 -8.96
CA THR A 89 5.16 -19.35 -10.33
C THR A 89 5.28 -20.87 -10.36
N GLU A 90 5.71 -21.45 -9.24
CA GLU A 90 5.79 -22.90 -9.02
C GLU A 90 5.64 -23.24 -7.53
N TRP A 91 5.49 -24.53 -7.22
CA TRP A 91 5.39 -25.00 -5.84
C TRP A 91 6.78 -25.25 -5.26
N TYR A 92 7.09 -24.61 -4.14
CA TYR A 92 8.34 -24.76 -3.41
C TYR A 92 8.18 -24.39 -1.92
N SER A 93 9.12 -24.85 -1.13
CA SER A 93 9.46 -24.40 0.20
C SER A 93 10.95 -24.03 0.21
N TYR A 94 11.43 -23.49 1.33
CA TYR A 94 12.85 -23.17 1.47
C TYR A 94 13.73 -24.39 1.78
N ASP A 95 13.12 -25.55 2.04
CA ASP A 95 13.85 -26.80 2.29
C ASP A 95 13.07 -28.00 1.73
N GLU A 96 13.46 -28.43 0.54
CA GLU A 96 12.83 -29.53 -0.20
C GLU A 96 13.47 -30.91 0.12
N HIS A 97 14.39 -30.98 1.08
CA HIS A 97 15.12 -32.21 1.40
C HIS A 97 14.44 -32.98 2.54
N ASP A 98 13.83 -34.14 2.20
CA ASP A 98 13.20 -35.00 3.20
C ASP A 98 14.20 -35.45 4.27
N GLY A 99 13.82 -35.26 5.54
CA GLY A 99 14.65 -35.57 6.70
C GLY A 99 15.69 -34.53 7.09
N ASP A 100 15.76 -33.36 6.43
CA ASP A 100 16.69 -32.29 6.78
C ASP A 100 16.23 -31.45 7.99
N TYR A 101 16.12 -32.08 9.15
CA TYR A 101 15.78 -31.38 10.40
C TYR A 101 16.88 -30.42 10.88
N ALA A 102 18.09 -30.53 10.32
CA ALA A 102 19.21 -29.66 10.63
C ALA A 102 19.23 -28.39 9.75
N MET A 103 18.37 -28.32 8.72
CA MET A 103 18.26 -27.22 7.76
C MET A 103 19.58 -26.98 6.99
N GLU A 104 20.32 -28.05 6.67
CA GLU A 104 21.58 -27.97 5.93
C GLU A 104 21.39 -27.49 4.48
N HIS A 105 20.22 -27.72 3.91
CA HIS A 105 19.87 -27.37 2.52
C HIS A 105 18.90 -26.18 2.43
N PHE A 106 18.58 -25.52 3.55
CA PHE A 106 17.72 -24.34 3.56
C PHE A 106 18.24 -23.25 2.63
N SER A 107 17.37 -22.74 1.76
CA SER A 107 17.73 -21.71 0.78
C SER A 107 16.56 -20.77 0.48
N VAL A 108 16.88 -19.48 0.35
CA VAL A 108 15.97 -18.44 -0.14
C VAL A 108 16.32 -17.98 -1.57
N ALA A 109 17.11 -18.79 -2.30
CA ALA A 109 17.59 -18.43 -3.64
C ALA A 109 16.44 -18.14 -4.63
N HIS A 110 15.28 -18.78 -4.45
CA HIS A 110 14.08 -18.48 -5.23
C HIS A 110 13.62 -17.03 -5.01
N ASP A 111 13.43 -16.64 -3.76
CA ASP A 111 13.02 -15.28 -3.38
C ASP A 111 14.05 -14.23 -3.78
N ASP A 112 15.34 -14.56 -3.75
CA ASP A 112 16.41 -13.67 -4.22
C ASP A 112 16.25 -13.31 -5.71
N SER A 113 15.59 -14.16 -6.50
CA SER A 113 15.29 -13.90 -7.91
C SER A 113 13.92 -13.24 -8.14
N THR A 114 13.02 -13.24 -7.13
CA THR A 114 11.63 -12.78 -7.26
C THR A 114 11.23 -11.73 -6.21
N LEU A 115 10.87 -12.14 -5.00
CA LEU A 115 10.27 -11.29 -3.97
C LEU A 115 11.27 -10.27 -3.39
N VAL A 116 12.54 -10.64 -3.23
CA VAL A 116 13.57 -9.75 -2.70
C VAL A 116 13.80 -8.53 -3.60
N PRO A 117 14.04 -8.66 -4.92
CA PRO A 117 14.16 -7.49 -5.78
C PRO A 117 12.87 -6.68 -5.85
N TYR A 118 11.69 -7.33 -5.83
CA TYR A 118 10.39 -6.63 -5.77
C TYR A 118 10.31 -5.70 -4.55
N ILE A 119 10.55 -6.25 -3.35
CA ILE A 119 10.49 -5.51 -2.08
C ILE A 119 11.54 -4.38 -2.05
N ARG A 120 12.77 -4.66 -2.48
CA ARG A 120 13.86 -3.67 -2.51
C ARG A 120 13.57 -2.53 -3.48
N HIS A 121 12.85 -2.78 -4.58
CA HIS A 121 12.45 -1.74 -5.50
C HIS A 121 11.40 -0.81 -4.89
N ALA A 122 10.35 -1.39 -4.29
CA ALA A 122 9.33 -0.63 -3.58
C ALA A 122 9.91 0.27 -2.47
N GLN A 123 10.91 -0.23 -1.72
CA GLN A 123 11.58 0.53 -0.66
C GLN A 123 12.30 1.81 -1.13
N ARG A 124 12.59 1.97 -2.43
CA ARG A 124 13.23 3.19 -2.94
C ARG A 124 12.30 4.40 -2.98
N TYR A 125 10.99 4.17 -2.87
CA TYR A 125 9.96 5.21 -2.88
C TYR A 125 9.51 5.65 -1.49
N GLN A 126 10.08 5.09 -0.43
CA GLN A 126 9.71 5.34 0.97
C GLN A 126 10.82 6.08 1.74
#